data_AF-A0A9X9F5F0-F1
#
_entry.id   AF-A0A9X9F5F0-F1
#
_cell.length_a   1.000
_cell.length_b   1.000
_cell.length_c   1.000
_cell.angle_alpha   90.00
_cell.angle_beta   90.00
_cell.angle_gamma   90.00
#
_symmetry.space_group_name_H-M   'P 1'
#
loop_
_entity.id
_entity.type
_entity.pdbx_description
1 polymer ?
#
loop_
_entity_poly.entity_id
_entity_poly.type
_entity_poly.pdbx_seq_one_letter_code
_entity_poly.pdbx_strand_id
1 'polypeptide(L)'
;SAFNLLYRALDKEGIDAKEVNVIQLQPDEAQPAFESGSVDAWAIWDPFISLHTLNKGTKVIADGETLNVSSPEFLITRTKFAKEHPELVEKFLKVYEKARVWQDANLDEAIKVYTSVKKIDAEIVKEVFNHDKPILVPVTKEIIAEQQKTADFQYKLGSIKKEIKTEKVVDNSFVEKALKAK
;
A
#
# COMPACT_ATOMS: atom_id res chain seq x y z
N SER A 1 -0.98 -4.75 2.89
CA SER A 1 -1.96 -4.35 3.93
C SER A 1 -1.37 -4.57 5.32
N ALA A 2 -1.79 -3.79 6.32
CA ALA A 2 -1.34 -3.97 7.71
C ALA A 2 -1.62 -5.38 8.27
N PHE A 3 -2.81 -5.92 7.98
CA PHE A 3 -3.16 -7.30 8.32
C PHE A 3 -2.12 -8.29 7.79
N ASN A 4 -1.81 -8.26 6.49
CA ASN A 4 -0.85 -9.19 5.90
C ASN A 4 0.54 -9.01 6.51
N LEU A 5 0.98 -7.77 6.73
CA LEU A 5 2.28 -7.47 7.32
C LEU A 5 2.41 -8.10 8.72
N LEU A 6 1.41 -7.90 9.58
CA LEU A 6 1.39 -8.46 10.94
C LEU A 6 1.53 -9.99 10.92
N TYR A 7 0.68 -10.68 10.16
CA TYR A 7 0.71 -12.14 10.16
C TYR A 7 1.96 -12.70 9.49
N ARG A 8 2.54 -12.00 8.50
CA ARG A 8 3.84 -12.38 7.92
C ARG A 8 4.99 -12.18 8.91
N ALA A 9 4.92 -11.15 9.75
CA ALA A 9 5.88 -10.95 10.83
C ALA A 9 5.82 -12.09 11.86
N LEU A 10 4.60 -12.44 12.30
CA LEU A 10 4.39 -13.55 13.24
C LEU A 10 4.86 -14.89 12.66
N ASP A 11 4.47 -15.20 11.41
CA ASP A 11 4.87 -16.45 10.73
C ASP A 11 6.40 -16.55 10.55
N LYS A 12 7.08 -15.43 10.27
CA LYS A 12 8.55 -15.39 10.15
C LYS A 12 9.24 -15.75 11.46
N GLU A 13 8.71 -15.30 12.59
CA GLU A 13 9.25 -15.59 13.93
C GLU A 13 8.69 -16.89 14.54
N GLY A 14 7.83 -17.61 13.81
CA GLY A 14 7.21 -18.85 14.28
C GLY A 14 6.21 -18.66 15.43
N ILE A 15 5.67 -17.46 15.59
CA ILE A 15 4.69 -17.11 16.65
C ILE A 15 3.28 -17.41 16.13
N ASP A 16 2.51 -18.23 16.86
CA ASP A 16 1.09 -18.43 16.55
C ASP A 16 0.33 -17.13 16.86
N ALA A 17 -0.53 -16.69 15.94
CA ALA A 17 -1.36 -15.50 16.14
C ALA A 17 -2.30 -15.60 17.36
N LYS A 18 -2.53 -16.80 17.91
CA LYS A 18 -3.26 -17.00 19.17
C LYS A 18 -2.46 -16.65 20.42
N GLU A 19 -1.14 -16.53 20.30
CA GLU A 19 -0.24 -16.12 21.39
C GLU A 19 -0.21 -14.59 21.57
N VAL A 20 -0.82 -13.85 20.63
CA VAL A 20 -0.95 -12.40 20.69
C VAL A 20 -2.42 -11.98 20.67
N ASN A 21 -2.75 -10.86 21.31
CA ASN A 21 -4.10 -10.30 21.27
C ASN A 21 -4.25 -9.36 20.06
N VAL A 22 -4.70 -9.89 18.93
CA VAL A 22 -4.91 -9.09 17.71
C VAL A 22 -6.23 -8.32 17.80
N ILE A 23 -6.15 -7.00 17.90
CA ILE A 23 -7.32 -6.11 17.91
C ILE A 23 -7.47 -5.46 16.53
N GLN A 24 -8.62 -5.68 15.89
CA GLN A 24 -8.93 -5.10 14.58
C GLN A 24 -9.60 -3.74 14.76
N LEU A 25 -8.85 -2.67 14.54
CA LEU A 25 -9.31 -1.28 14.62
C LEU A 25 -9.08 -0.56 13.30
N GLN A 26 -9.95 0.39 12.97
CA GLN A 26 -9.65 1.34 11.90
C GLN A 26 -8.53 2.31 12.34
N PRO A 27 -7.78 2.92 11.41
CA PRO A 27 -6.65 3.77 11.79
C PRO A 27 -6.98 4.92 12.75
N ASP A 28 -8.17 5.52 12.61
CA ASP A 28 -8.68 6.59 13.48
C ASP A 28 -9.02 6.10 14.91
N GLU A 29 -9.35 4.82 15.06
CA GLU A 29 -9.57 4.17 16.37
C GLU A 29 -8.25 3.64 16.98
N ALA A 30 -7.36 3.13 16.13
CA ALA A 30 -6.10 2.51 16.55
C ALA A 30 -5.07 3.53 17.03
N GLN A 31 -5.03 4.72 16.43
CA GLN A 31 -4.11 5.78 16.84
C GLN A 31 -4.23 6.16 18.32
N PRO A 32 -5.40 6.56 18.87
CA PRO A 32 -5.51 6.89 20.28
C PRO A 32 -5.30 5.67 21.21
N ALA A 33 -5.63 4.45 20.76
CA ALA A 33 -5.34 3.23 21.51
C ALA A 33 -3.83 3.00 21.64
N PHE A 34 -3.05 3.28 20.59
CA PHE A 34 -1.61 3.18 20.60
C PHE A 34 -0.97 4.31 21.43
N GLU A 35 -1.40 5.56 21.23
CA GLU A 35 -0.89 6.73 21.98
C GLU A 35 -1.15 6.64 23.49
N SER A 36 -2.27 6.02 23.90
CA SER A 36 -2.61 5.81 25.31
C SER A 36 -1.91 4.60 25.95
N GLY A 37 -1.19 3.78 25.16
CA GLY A 37 -0.59 2.53 25.64
C GLY A 37 -1.60 1.39 25.86
N SER A 38 -2.79 1.49 25.28
CA SER A 38 -3.80 0.42 25.31
C SER A 38 -3.44 -0.76 24.41
N VAL A 39 -2.53 -0.56 23.44
CA VAL A 39 -1.91 -1.61 22.62
C VAL A 39 -0.40 -1.45 22.60
N ASP A 40 0.33 -2.57 22.63
CA ASP A 40 1.80 -2.56 22.70
C ASP A 40 2.48 -2.26 21.37
N ALA A 41 1.82 -2.60 20.26
CA ALA A 41 2.33 -2.42 18.90
C ALA A 41 1.18 -2.19 17.91
N TRP A 42 1.48 -1.48 16.83
CA TRP A 42 0.49 -1.15 15.80
C TRP A 42 1.07 -1.42 14.41
N ALA A 43 0.50 -2.39 13.70
CA ALA A 43 0.77 -2.59 12.27
C ALA A 43 -0.04 -1.57 11.47
N ILE A 44 0.64 -0.67 10.75
CA ILE A 44 0.01 0.44 10.02
C ILE A 44 0.84 0.81 8.78
N TRP A 45 0.38 1.82 8.03
CA TRP A 45 1.03 2.42 6.86
C TRP A 45 1.14 3.94 7.04
N ASP A 46 1.87 4.60 6.15
CA ASP A 46 1.96 6.06 6.12
C ASP A 46 0.61 6.74 5.79
N PRO A 47 0.28 7.91 6.36
CA PRO A 47 1.18 8.83 7.07
C PRO A 47 1.35 8.53 8.57
N PHE A 48 0.67 7.51 9.11
CA PHE A 48 0.66 7.27 10.56
C PHE A 48 2.04 6.86 11.09
N ILE A 49 2.82 6.12 10.30
CA ILE A 49 4.21 5.78 10.63
C ILE A 49 5.02 7.08 10.80
N SER A 50 5.07 7.91 9.76
CA SER A 50 5.80 9.19 9.78
C SER A 50 5.34 10.13 10.90
N LEU A 51 4.03 10.20 11.15
CA LEU A 51 3.47 11.00 12.25
C LEU A 51 4.04 10.61 13.62
N HIS A 52 4.27 9.32 13.86
CA HIS A 52 4.72 8.83 15.16
C HIS A 52 6.24 8.71 15.27
N THR A 53 6.95 8.43 14.18
CA THR A 53 8.42 8.28 14.20
C THR A 53 9.13 9.63 14.23
N LEU A 54 8.61 10.65 13.54
CA LEU A 54 9.18 12.01 13.56
C LEU A 54 9.08 12.68 14.94
N ASN A 55 8.03 12.35 15.70
CA ASN A 55 7.82 12.86 17.05
C ASN A 55 8.70 12.16 18.12
N LYS A 56 9.66 11.32 17.72
CA LYS A 56 10.68 10.62 18.55
C LYS A 56 10.14 9.74 19.69
N GLY A 57 8.83 9.52 19.77
CA GLY A 57 8.20 8.65 20.77
C GLY A 57 8.08 7.19 20.35
N THR A 58 8.30 6.88 19.08
CA THR A 58 8.05 5.54 18.51
C THR A 58 9.15 5.13 17.54
N LYS A 59 9.25 3.83 17.27
CA LYS A 59 10.19 3.26 16.30
C LYS A 59 9.51 2.14 15.51
N VAL A 60 9.91 1.99 14.26
CA VAL A 60 9.57 0.83 13.44
C VAL A 60 10.34 -0.38 13.97
N ILE A 61 9.64 -1.47 14.26
CA ILE A 61 10.24 -2.74 14.73
C ILE A 61 10.28 -3.83 13.64
N ALA A 62 9.44 -3.70 12.62
CA ALA A 62 9.39 -4.55 11.44
C ALA A 62 8.68 -3.79 10.30
N ASP A 63 9.07 -4.10 9.07
CA ASP A 63 8.56 -3.50 7.83
C ASP A 63 8.68 -4.51 6.66
N GLY A 64 8.32 -4.09 5.45
CA GLY A 64 8.39 -4.96 4.27
C GLY A 64 9.82 -5.42 3.93
N GLU A 65 10.83 -4.59 4.18
CA GLU A 65 12.23 -4.90 3.86
C GLU A 65 12.79 -5.94 4.84
N THR A 66 12.64 -5.66 6.13
CA THR A 66 13.08 -6.54 7.22
C THR A 66 12.36 -7.88 7.21
N LEU A 67 11.12 -7.95 6.71
CA LEU A 67 10.36 -9.19 6.55
C LEU A 67 10.56 -9.88 5.20
N ASN A 68 11.23 -9.24 4.23
CA ASN A 68 11.30 -9.68 2.84
C ASN A 68 9.89 -9.96 2.25
N VAL A 69 8.97 -9.02 2.52
CA VAL A 69 7.58 -9.05 2.08
C VAL A 69 7.35 -7.88 1.13
N SER A 70 7.07 -8.20 -0.13
CA SER A 70 6.58 -7.21 -1.08
C SER A 70 5.08 -6.97 -0.87
N SER A 71 4.65 -5.70 -0.84
CA SER A 71 3.25 -5.30 -0.78
C SER A 71 2.93 -4.30 -1.90
N PRO A 72 2.88 -4.76 -3.17
CA PRO A 72 2.61 -3.89 -4.31
C PRO A 72 1.23 -3.23 -4.20
N GLU A 73 1.14 -1.97 -4.64
CA GLU A 73 -0.11 -1.27 -4.84
C GLU A 73 -0.63 -1.46 -6.27
N PHE A 74 -1.95 -1.50 -6.43
CA PHE A 74 -2.59 -1.76 -7.72
C PHE A 74 -3.68 -0.73 -8.02
N LEU A 75 -3.72 -0.26 -9.26
CA LEU A 75 -4.88 0.43 -9.81
C LEU A 75 -5.90 -0.60 -10.26
N ILE A 76 -7.10 -0.57 -9.67
CA ILE A 76 -8.14 -1.57 -9.92
C ILE A 76 -9.35 -0.90 -10.57
N THR A 77 -9.88 -1.54 -11.61
CA THR A 77 -11.13 -1.12 -12.26
C THR A 77 -12.05 -2.31 -12.49
N ARG A 78 -13.35 -2.07 -12.62
CA ARG A 78 -14.31 -3.14 -12.92
C ARG A 78 -14.10 -3.64 -14.34
N THR A 79 -14.06 -4.95 -14.52
CA THR A 79 -13.91 -5.58 -15.85
C THR A 79 -14.94 -5.08 -16.87
N LYS A 80 -16.21 -4.91 -16.46
CA LYS A 80 -17.27 -4.38 -17.34
C LYS A 80 -16.95 -2.95 -17.81
N PHE A 81 -16.55 -2.09 -16.87
CA PHE A 81 -16.21 -0.70 -17.19
C PHE A 81 -15.00 -0.61 -18.13
N ALA A 82 -13.95 -1.40 -17.88
CA ALA A 82 -12.78 -1.42 -18.76
C ALA A 82 -13.09 -1.90 -20.19
N LYS A 83 -14.08 -2.77 -20.36
CA LYS A 83 -14.54 -3.24 -21.68
C LYS A 83 -15.44 -2.24 -22.39
N GLU A 84 -16.33 -1.57 -21.66
CA GLU A 84 -17.29 -0.61 -22.22
C GLU A 84 -16.67 0.78 -22.46
N HIS A 85 -15.66 1.16 -21.67
CA HIS A 85 -15.01 2.47 -21.73
C HIS A 85 -13.47 2.36 -21.74
N PRO A 86 -12.86 1.59 -22.66
CA PRO A 86 -11.42 1.37 -22.69
C PRO A 86 -10.63 2.68 -22.85
N GLU A 87 -11.16 3.65 -23.58
CA GLU A 87 -10.58 4.97 -23.79
C GLU A 87 -10.53 5.81 -22.50
N LEU A 88 -11.52 5.66 -21.61
CA LEU A 88 -11.52 6.36 -20.33
C LEU A 88 -10.50 5.76 -19.36
N VAL A 89 -10.33 4.43 -19.38
CA VAL A 89 -9.29 3.75 -18.60
C VAL A 89 -7.90 4.20 -19.07
N GLU A 90 -7.65 4.21 -20.38
CA GLU A 90 -6.39 4.70 -20.94
C GLU A 90 -6.15 6.17 -20.60
N LYS A 91 -7.17 7.02 -20.74
CA LYS A 91 -7.08 8.45 -20.39
C LYS A 91 -6.76 8.66 -18.92
N PHE A 92 -7.39 7.91 -18.02
CA PHE A 92 -7.08 7.95 -16.60
C PHE A 92 -5.61 7.61 -16.33
N LEU A 93 -5.11 6.51 -16.90
CA LEU A 93 -3.71 6.09 -16.72
C LEU A 93 -2.71 7.12 -17.25
N LYS A 94 -3.00 7.77 -18.39
CA LYS A 94 -2.17 8.86 -18.93
C LYS A 94 -2.14 10.08 -17.99
N VAL A 95 -3.29 10.48 -17.46
CA VAL A 95 -3.38 11.60 -16.50
C VAL A 95 -2.68 11.24 -15.19
N TYR A 96 -2.85 10.01 -14.71
CA TYR A 96 -2.17 9.50 -13.53
C TYR A 96 -0.64 9.57 -13.70
N GLU A 97 -0.10 9.04 -14.80
CA GLU A 97 1.36 9.10 -15.05
C GLU A 97 1.86 10.54 -15.17
N LYS A 98 1.10 11.42 -15.84
CA LYS A 98 1.44 12.84 -15.92
C LYS A 98 1.50 13.49 -14.54
N ALA A 99 0.54 13.19 -13.67
CA ALA A 99 0.51 13.71 -12.30
C ALA A 99 1.67 13.16 -11.45
N ARG A 100 1.96 11.87 -11.58
CA ARG A 100 3.08 11.19 -10.90
C ARG A 100 4.44 11.80 -11.30
N VAL A 101 4.69 11.93 -12.61
CA VAL A 101 5.92 12.57 -13.13
C VAL A 101 6.01 14.04 -12.69
N TRP A 102 4.89 14.76 -12.69
CA TRP A 102 4.86 16.14 -12.20
C TRP A 102 5.20 16.20 -10.70
N GLN A 103 4.63 15.31 -9.87
CA GLN A 103 4.93 15.22 -8.45
C GLN A 103 6.43 15.01 -8.21
N ASP A 104 7.05 14.04 -8.89
CA ASP A 104 8.48 13.75 -8.76
C ASP A 104 9.35 14.96 -9.13
N ALA A 105 8.94 15.73 -10.14
CA ALA A 105 9.68 16.89 -10.61
C ALA A 105 9.40 18.20 -9.82
N ASN A 106 8.34 18.24 -9.00
CA ASN A 106 7.85 19.45 -8.32
C ASN A 106 7.47 19.13 -6.87
N LEU A 107 8.41 18.54 -6.11
CA LEU A 107 8.15 18.04 -4.76
C LEU A 107 7.62 19.12 -3.81
N ASP A 108 8.15 20.35 -3.85
CA ASP A 108 7.72 21.44 -2.95
C ASP A 108 6.29 21.88 -3.24
N GLU A 109 5.92 22.02 -4.52
CA GLU A 109 4.55 22.30 -4.94
C GLU A 109 3.61 21.14 -4.60
N ALA A 110 4.04 19.90 -4.84
CA ALA A 110 3.27 18.72 -4.47
C ALA A 110 2.99 18.70 -2.97
N ILE A 111 4.02 18.91 -2.12
CA ILE A 111 3.83 19.00 -0.66
C ILE A 111 2.77 20.04 -0.30
N LYS A 112 2.80 21.24 -0.90
CA LYS A 112 1.77 22.27 -0.67
C LYS A 112 0.36 21.81 -1.05
N VAL A 113 0.21 21.07 -2.15
CA VAL A 113 -1.10 20.49 -2.54
C VAL A 113 -1.58 19.53 -1.46
N TYR A 114 -0.73 18.60 -1.02
CA TYR A 114 -1.10 17.61 0.00
C TYR A 114 -1.42 18.26 1.35
N THR A 115 -0.60 19.19 1.85
CA THR A 115 -0.88 19.88 3.13
C THR A 115 -2.19 20.68 3.07
N SER A 116 -2.50 21.30 1.92
CA SER A 116 -3.73 22.07 1.75
C SER A 116 -5.00 21.21 1.83
N VAL A 117 -4.95 19.98 1.29
CA VAL A 117 -6.09 19.05 1.20
C VAL A 117 -6.19 18.17 2.44
N LYS A 118 -5.08 17.58 2.87
CA LYS A 118 -5.02 16.57 3.94
C LYS A 118 -4.85 17.16 5.33
N LYS A 119 -4.51 18.46 5.44
CA LYS A 119 -4.29 19.15 6.71
C LYS A 119 -3.23 18.48 7.60
N ILE A 120 -2.23 17.88 6.97
CA ILE A 120 -1.06 17.28 7.62
C ILE A 120 0.14 18.21 7.44
N ASP A 121 1.11 18.10 8.35
CA ASP A 121 2.32 18.93 8.32
C ASP A 121 3.21 18.62 7.10
N ALA A 122 3.89 19.63 6.57
CA ALA A 122 4.75 19.51 5.39
C ALA A 122 5.91 18.53 5.61
N GLU A 123 6.48 18.46 6.81
CA GLU A 123 7.54 17.51 7.16
C GLU A 123 7.04 16.07 7.09
N ILE A 124 5.80 15.82 7.54
CA ILE A 124 5.18 14.50 7.44
C ILE A 124 4.97 14.13 5.97
N VAL A 125 4.42 15.04 5.14
CA VAL A 125 4.24 14.75 3.70
C VAL A 125 5.57 14.41 3.04
N LYS A 126 6.62 15.17 3.36
CA LYS A 126 7.95 14.95 2.82
C LYS A 126 8.49 13.57 3.20
N GLU A 127 8.28 13.14 4.44
CA GLU A 127 8.70 11.82 4.90
C GLU A 127 7.93 10.69 4.20
N VAL A 128 6.62 10.85 4.03
CA VAL A 128 5.81 9.90 3.24
C VAL A 128 6.34 9.75 1.82
N PHE A 129 6.73 10.86 1.16
CA PHE A 129 7.32 10.81 -0.20
C PHE A 129 8.73 10.18 -0.24
N ASN A 130 9.44 10.15 0.89
CA ASN A 130 10.71 9.44 0.99
C ASN A 130 10.49 7.93 1.08
N HIS A 131 9.46 7.50 1.82
CA HIS A 131 9.11 6.08 1.99
C HIS A 131 8.44 5.49 0.76
N ASP A 132 7.54 6.24 0.12
CA ASP A 132 6.76 5.78 -1.01
C ASP A 132 6.96 6.67 -2.24
N LYS A 133 7.47 6.06 -3.29
CA LYS A 133 7.65 6.67 -4.61
C LYS A 133 6.74 5.95 -5.59
N PRO A 134 5.58 6.52 -5.91
CA PRO A 134 4.64 5.87 -6.81
C PRO A 134 5.29 5.66 -8.17
N ILE A 135 5.05 4.48 -8.75
CA ILE A 135 5.45 4.10 -10.11
C ILE A 135 4.23 3.62 -10.88
N LEU A 136 4.20 3.88 -12.19
CA LEU A 136 3.25 3.24 -13.10
C LEU A 136 4.01 2.32 -14.05
N VAL A 137 3.89 1.02 -13.82
CA VAL A 137 4.53 -0.02 -14.64
C VAL A 137 3.53 -1.13 -14.96
N PRO A 138 3.73 -1.89 -16.05
CA PRO A 138 3.03 -3.15 -16.24
C PRO A 138 3.22 -4.07 -15.04
N VAL A 139 2.15 -4.77 -14.66
CA VAL A 139 2.21 -5.77 -13.59
C VAL A 139 3.00 -6.97 -14.11
N THR A 140 4.26 -7.08 -13.71
CA THR A 140 5.19 -8.10 -14.21
C THR A 140 4.86 -9.49 -13.62
N LYS A 141 5.49 -10.54 -14.15
CA LYS A 141 5.34 -11.90 -13.62
C LYS A 141 5.81 -12.00 -12.17
N GLU A 142 6.84 -11.25 -11.81
CA GLU A 142 7.37 -11.17 -10.45
C GLU A 142 6.33 -10.54 -9.51
N ILE A 143 5.70 -9.43 -9.91
CA ILE A 143 4.64 -8.78 -9.13
C ILE A 143 3.42 -9.72 -8.98
N ILE A 144 3.02 -10.41 -10.05
CA ILE A 144 1.94 -11.41 -10.01
C ILE A 144 2.27 -12.53 -9.02
N ALA A 145 3.52 -13.04 -9.04
CA ALA A 145 3.98 -14.09 -8.15
C ALA A 145 4.01 -13.64 -6.68
N GLU A 146 4.49 -12.43 -6.39
CA GLU A 146 4.44 -11.88 -5.02
C GLU A 146 3.01 -11.70 -4.52
N GLN A 147 2.11 -11.21 -5.38
CA GLN A 147 0.70 -11.11 -5.02
C GLN A 147 0.04 -12.49 -4.85
N GLN A 148 0.46 -13.50 -5.63
CA GLN A 148 -0.01 -14.88 -5.46
C GLN A 148 0.44 -15.45 -4.12
N LYS A 149 1.69 -15.24 -3.71
CA LYS A 149 2.17 -15.64 -2.37
C LYS A 149 1.31 -15.02 -1.26
N THR A 150 0.92 -13.76 -1.42
CA THR A 150 0.02 -13.08 -0.47
C THR A 150 -1.38 -13.70 -0.46
N ALA A 151 -1.94 -14.01 -1.63
CA ALA A 151 -3.24 -14.68 -1.73
C ALA A 151 -3.22 -16.08 -1.09
N ASP A 152 -2.19 -16.88 -1.39
CA ASP A 152 -2.02 -18.23 -0.84
C ASP A 152 -1.84 -18.20 0.68
N PHE A 153 -1.04 -17.26 1.18
CA PHE A 153 -0.85 -17.04 2.61
C PHE A 153 -2.18 -16.70 3.31
N GLN A 154 -2.95 -15.76 2.77
CA GLN A 154 -4.25 -15.39 3.33
C GLN A 154 -5.27 -16.53 3.25
N TYR A 155 -5.18 -17.40 2.24
CA TYR A 155 -6.02 -18.58 2.14
C TYR A 155 -5.65 -19.61 3.21
N LYS A 156 -4.35 -19.88 3.41
CA LYS A 156 -3.84 -20.76 4.47
C LYS A 156 -4.27 -20.27 5.86
N LEU A 157 -4.25 -18.95 6.09
CA LEU A 157 -4.74 -18.33 7.33
C LEU A 157 -6.27 -18.39 7.50
N GLY A 158 -7.03 -18.66 6.44
CA GLY A 158 -8.49 -18.62 6.44
C GLY A 158 -9.09 -17.21 6.30
N SER A 159 -8.27 -16.17 6.11
CA SER A 159 -8.72 -14.79 5.91
C SER A 159 -9.46 -14.61 4.58
N ILE A 160 -9.05 -15.35 3.54
CA ILE A 160 -9.85 -15.49 2.31
C ILE A 160 -10.38 -16.92 2.21
N LYS A 161 -11.64 -17.07 1.78
CA LYS A 161 -12.34 -18.36 1.78
C LYS A 161 -12.18 -19.15 0.48
N LYS A 162 -11.59 -18.55 -0.54
CA LYS A 162 -11.42 -19.15 -1.87
C LYS A 162 -10.01 -18.87 -2.35
N GLU A 163 -9.42 -19.86 -3.00
CA GLU A 163 -8.19 -19.65 -3.74
C GLU A 163 -8.42 -18.63 -4.87
N ILE A 164 -7.46 -17.75 -5.05
CA ILE A 164 -7.46 -16.73 -6.09
C ILE A 164 -6.25 -17.00 -6.98
N LYS A 165 -6.45 -16.97 -8.30
CA LYS A 165 -5.35 -16.95 -9.27
C LYS A 165 -5.13 -15.52 -9.71
N THR A 166 -4.12 -14.85 -9.16
CA THR A 166 -3.89 -13.41 -9.33
C THR A 166 -3.61 -13.05 -10.78
N GLU A 167 -2.98 -13.95 -11.54
CA GLU A 167 -2.76 -13.80 -12.98
C GLU A 167 -4.06 -13.59 -13.78
N LYS A 168 -5.21 -14.09 -13.30
CA LYS A 168 -6.50 -13.99 -14.02
C LYS A 168 -7.17 -12.63 -13.90
N VAL A 169 -6.65 -11.75 -13.05
CA VAL A 169 -7.24 -10.42 -12.79
C VAL A 169 -6.34 -9.27 -13.25
N VAL A 170 -5.26 -9.58 -13.97
CA VAL A 170 -4.32 -8.60 -14.52
C VAL A 170 -4.57 -8.38 -16.00
N ASP A 171 -4.65 -7.10 -16.40
CA ASP A 171 -4.70 -6.69 -17.81
C ASP A 171 -3.70 -5.54 -18.04
N ASN A 172 -2.52 -5.89 -18.55
CA ASN A 172 -1.46 -4.93 -18.83
C ASN A 172 -1.71 -4.11 -20.11
N SER A 173 -2.69 -4.47 -20.94
CA SER A 173 -2.87 -3.82 -22.25
C SER A 173 -3.18 -2.33 -22.12
N PHE A 174 -3.87 -1.91 -21.05
CA PHE A 174 -4.21 -0.52 -20.79
C PHE A 174 -2.98 0.31 -20.39
N VAL A 175 -2.18 -0.18 -19.44
CA VAL A 175 -0.99 0.54 -18.97
C VAL A 175 0.10 0.57 -20.04
N GLU A 176 0.28 -0.51 -20.80
CA GLU A 176 1.21 -0.53 -21.92
C GLU A 176 0.85 0.49 -23.01
N LYS A 177 -0.44 0.62 -23.35
CA LYS A 177 -0.90 1.66 -24.29
C LYS A 177 -0.67 3.06 -23.74
N ALA A 178 -0.99 3.28 -22.46
CA ALA A 178 -0.80 4.57 -21.82
C ALA A 178 0.66 5.02 -21.81
N LEU A 179 1.60 4.09 -21.55
CA LEU A 179 3.04 4.38 -21.45
C LEU A 179 3.76 4.48 -22.81
N LYS A 180 3.25 3.84 -23.86
CA LYS A 180 3.82 3.91 -25.23
C LYS A 180 3.60 5.26 -25.92
N ALA A 181 2.61 6.04 -25.49
CA ALA A 181 2.25 7.31 -26.13
C ALA A 181 3.16 8.50 -25.75
N LYS A 182 4.45 8.24 -25.48
CA LYS A 182 5.46 9.29 -25.23
C LYS A 182 5.87 10.00 -26.51
#